data_AF-A0A4T2BDP6-F1
#
_entry.id   AF-A0A4T2BDP6-F1
#
_cell.length_a   1.000
_cell.length_b   1.000
_cell.length_c   1.000
_cell.angle_alpha   90.00
_cell.angle_beta   90.00
_cell.angle_gamma   90.00
#
_symmetry.space_group_name_H-M   'P 1'
#
loop_
_entity.id
_entity.type
_entity.pdbx_description
1 polymer ?
#
loop_
_entity_poly.entity_id
_entity_poly.type
_entity_poly.pdbx_seq_one_letter_code
_entity_poly.pdbx_strand_id
1 'polypeptide(L)' 'MELHRHLEITEATGVPIYFADPHSPWQRGSNENLNKLAREYFPRGTGV' A
#
# COMPACT_ATOMS: atom_id res chain seq x y z
N MET A 1 14.33 -4.61 -6.11
CA MET A 1 13.24 -4.78 -5.12
C MET A 1 12.79 -3.39 -4.69
N GLU A 2 11.51 -3.06 -4.86
CA GLU A 2 10.97 -1.69 -4.71
C GLU A 2 11.17 -1.09 -3.31
N LEU A 3 11.26 -1.93 -2.26
CA LEU A 3 11.41 -1.51 -0.85
C LEU A 3 12.69 -2.07 -0.18
N HIS A 4 13.82 -2.00 -0.88
CA HIS A 4 15.12 -2.48 -0.36
C HIS A 4 15.59 -1.79 0.94
N ARG A 5 15.15 -0.55 1.22
CA ARG A 5 15.53 0.24 2.41
C ARG A 5 14.44 0.29 3.49
N HIS A 6 13.50 -0.66 3.51
CA HIS A 6 12.42 -0.66 4.50
C HIS A 6 12.93 -0.65 5.95
N LEU A 7 14.07 -1.31 6.23
CA LEU A 7 14.69 -1.30 7.56
C LEU A 7 15.11 0.11 8.01
N GLU A 8 15.75 0.88 7.12
CA GLU A 8 16.17 2.25 7.43
C GLU A 8 14.96 3.17 7.68
N ILE A 9 13.86 2.95 6.96
CA ILE A 9 12.61 3.70 7.16
C ILE A 9 11.99 3.34 8.51
N THR A 10 11.94 2.05 8.86
CA THR A 10 11.44 1.61 10.17
C THR A 10 12.30 2.16 11.30
N GLU A 11 13.62 2.20 11.16
CA GLU A 11 14.53 2.79 12.16
C GLU A 11 14.32 4.30 12.30
N ALA A 12 14.22 5.04 11.18
CA ALA A 12 14.08 6.48 11.20
C ALA A 12 12.71 6.97 11.70
N THR A 13 11.64 6.18 11.50
CA THR A 13 10.26 6.59 11.80
C THR A 13 9.63 5.85 12.97
N GLY A 14 10.21 4.73 13.40
CA GLY A 14 9.61 3.81 14.36
C GLY A 14 8.38 3.05 13.82
N VAL A 15 8.04 3.21 12.53
CA VAL A 15 6.88 2.57 11.92
C VAL A 15 7.25 1.20 11.38
N PRO A 16 6.61 0.11 11.86
CA PRO A 16 6.91 -1.23 11.37
C PRO A 16 6.37 -1.42 9.95
N ILE A 17 7.20 -2.05 9.10
CA ILE A 17 6.86 -2.35 7.70
C ILE A 17 6.74 -3.87 7.53
N TYR A 18 5.68 -4.31 6.88
CA TYR A 18 5.39 -5.73 6.62
C TYR A 18 5.15 -5.96 5.14
N PHE A 19 5.53 -7.16 4.68
CA PHE A 19 5.29 -7.63 3.32
C PHE A 19 4.26 -8.74 3.32
N ALA A 20 3.44 -8.78 2.27
CA ALA A 20 2.55 -9.92 2.05
C ALA A 20 3.37 -11.10 1.51
N ASP A 21 2.96 -12.30 1.88
CA ASP A 21 3.52 -13.54 1.37
C ASP A 21 3.27 -13.66 -0.14
N PRO A 22 4.19 -14.31 -0.88
CA PRO A 22 4.01 -14.55 -2.30
C PRO A 22 2.68 -15.26 -2.59
N HIS A 23 1.95 -14.76 -3.59
CA HIS A 23 0.64 -15.29 -4.01
C HIS A 23 -0.48 -15.19 -2.95
N SER A 24 -0.34 -14.32 -1.95
CA SER A 24 -1.33 -14.09 -0.89
C SER A 24 -2.01 -12.72 -0.96
N PRO A 25 -2.75 -12.38 -2.04
CA PRO A 25 -3.36 -11.06 -2.21
C PRO A 25 -4.34 -10.69 -1.08
N TRP A 26 -4.99 -11.68 -0.46
CA TRP A 26 -5.94 -11.47 0.64
C TRP A 26 -5.31 -10.80 1.87
N GLN A 27 -3.99 -10.91 2.09
CA GLN A 27 -3.30 -10.20 3.17
C GLN A 27 -3.31 -8.67 2.99
N ARG A 28 -3.68 -8.19 1.81
CA ARG A 28 -3.84 -6.77 1.48
C ARG A 28 -5.28 -6.41 1.12
N GLY A 29 -6.26 -7.22 1.54
CA GLY A 29 -7.68 -7.03 1.19
C GLY A 29 -8.20 -5.62 1.50
N SER A 30 -7.82 -5.04 2.64
CA SER A 30 -8.20 -3.65 2.98
C SER A 30 -7.65 -2.61 2.00
N ASN A 31 -6.44 -2.80 1.49
CA ASN A 31 -5.83 -1.90 0.50
C ASN A 31 -6.54 -2.02 -0.85
N GLU A 32 -6.93 -3.22 -1.26
CA GLU A 32 -7.70 -3.44 -2.49
C GLU A 32 -9.09 -2.82 -2.39
N ASN A 33 -9.77 -2.97 -1.25
CA ASN A 33 -11.05 -2.33 -0.99
C ASN A 33 -10.93 -0.79 -1.02
N LEU A 34 -9.92 -0.24 -0.36
CA LEU A 34 -9.68 1.21 -0.37
C LEU A 34 -9.38 1.72 -1.79
N ASN A 35 -8.57 1.01 -2.57
CA ASN A 35 -8.29 1.35 -3.96
C ASN A 35 -9.56 1.31 -4.83
N LYS A 36 -10.48 0.38 -4.57
CA LYS A 36 -11.78 0.35 -5.23
C LYS A 36 -12.58 1.60 -4.90
N LEU A 37 -12.74 1.93 -3.61
CA LEU A 37 -13.46 3.13 -3.17
C LEU A 37 -12.83 4.39 -3.77
N ALA A 38 -11.50 4.52 -3.74
CA ALA A 38 -10.80 5.68 -4.30
C ALA A 38 -11.11 5.87 -5.79
N ARG A 39 -11.17 4.79 -6.59
CA ARG A 39 -11.54 4.88 -8.02
C ARG A 39 -13.01 5.22 -8.25
N GLU A 40 -13.88 4.87 -7.31
CA GLU A 40 -15.31 5.15 -7.35
C GLU A 40 -15.59 6.63 -7.04
N TYR A 41 -14.87 7.19 -6.05
CA TYR A 41 -15.02 8.58 -5.63
C TYR A 41 -14.19 9.58 -6.44
N PHE A 42 -13.04 9.16 -6.99
CA PHE A 42 -12.16 10.01 -7.80
C PHE A 42 -12.08 9.47 -9.24
N PRO A 43 -13.10 9.78 -10.07
CA PRO A 43 -13.09 9.37 -11.47
C PRO A 43 -11.87 9.95 -12.20
N ARG A 44 -11.29 9.18 -13.13
CA ARG A 44 -10.10 9.58 -13.86
C ARG A 44 -10.34 10.92 -14.58
N GLY A 45 -9.43 11.87 -14.43
CA GLY A 45 -9.54 13.20 -15.04
C GLY A 45 -10.07 14.29 -14.10
N THR A 46 -10.28 14.02 -12.81
CA THR A 46 -10.41 15.08 -11.80
C THR A 46 -9.08 15.83 -11.68
N GLY A 47 -8.96 16.93 -12.44
CA GLY A 47 -7.89 17.90 -12.27
C GLY A 47 -8.07 18.62 -10.95
N VAL A 48 -7.30 18.21 -9.95
CA VAL A 48 -6.84 19.10 -8.89
C VAL A 48 -5.41 19.52 -9.19
#